data_AF-A0A962K2E5-F1
#
_entry.id   AF-A0A962K2E5-F1
#
_cell.length_a   1.000
_cell.length_b   1.000
_cell.length_c   1.000
_cell.angle_alpha   90.00
_cell.angle_beta   90.00
_cell.angle_gamma   90.00
#
_symmetry.space_group_name_H-M   'P 1'
#
loop_
_entity.id
_entity.type
_entity.pdbx_description
1 polymer ?
#
loop_
_entity_poly.entity_id
_entity_poly.type
_entity_poly.pdbx_seq_one_letter_code
_entity_poly.pdbx_strand_id
1 'polypeptide(L)'
;MKVPHTELSTEALRGIIEEFITREGTEYGARDYSLEEKVLQVMSQLERGDVIIDYDPDSGTCNLLQKHPAGSGPESVAVAGDDEQATE
;
A
#
# COMPACT_ATOMS: atom_id res chain seq x y z
N MET A 1 -0.57 12.17 -14.44
CA MET A 1 -0.34 11.19 -15.53
C MET A 1 -0.33 9.79 -14.92
N LYS A 2 -1.07 8.81 -15.45
CA LYS A 2 -1.09 7.46 -14.86
C LYS A 2 0.15 6.69 -15.25
N VAL A 3 0.95 6.32 -14.26
CA VAL A 3 2.18 5.53 -14.45
C VAL A 3 1.99 4.16 -13.81
N PRO A 4 2.32 3.05 -14.50
CA PRO A 4 2.29 1.74 -13.90
C PRO A 4 3.37 1.62 -12.83
N HIS A 5 3.07 0.89 -11.75
CA HIS A 5 4.01 0.64 -10.66
C HIS A 5 5.29 -0.06 -11.11
N THR A 6 5.25 -0.79 -12.23
CA THR A 6 6.40 -1.45 -12.86
C THR A 6 7.40 -0.50 -13.53
N GLU A 7 6.99 0.74 -13.84
CA GLU A 7 7.89 1.76 -14.37
C GLU A 7 8.65 2.51 -13.27
N LEU A 8 8.26 2.35 -12.01
CA LEU A 8 8.94 2.92 -10.86
C LEU A 8 9.94 1.93 -10.28
N SER A 9 11.08 2.45 -9.82
CA SER A 9 12.01 1.65 -9.02
C SER A 9 11.35 1.28 -7.69
N THR A 10 11.69 0.10 -7.16
CA THR A 10 11.16 -0.41 -5.87
C THR A 10 11.28 0.60 -4.74
N GLU A 11 12.39 1.36 -4.70
CA GLU A 11 12.63 2.41 -3.71
C GLU A 11 11.64 3.58 -3.84
N ALA A 12 11.40 4.05 -5.06
CA ALA A 12 10.44 5.13 -5.32
C ALA A 12 9.02 4.67 -5.01
N LEU A 13 8.63 3.49 -5.50
CA LEU A 13 7.33 2.90 -5.25
C LEU A 13 7.07 2.76 -3.74
N ARG A 14 8.03 2.18 -3.01
CA ARG A 14 7.95 2.05 -1.54
C ARG A 14 7.82 3.40 -0.86
N GLY A 15 8.64 4.39 -1.22
CA GLY A 15 8.60 5.72 -0.62
C GLY A 15 7.24 6.41 -0.80
N ILE A 16 6.63 6.30 -1.99
CA ILE A 16 5.31 6.87 -2.25
C ILE A 16 4.23 6.13 -1.43
N ILE A 17 4.33 4.80 -1.30
CA ILE A 17 3.41 3.99 -0.48
C ILE A 17 3.54 4.35 1.00
N GLU A 18 4.77 4.48 1.51
CA GLU A 18 5.03 4.91 2.89
C GLU A 18 4.48 6.31 3.16
N GLU A 19 4.65 7.24 2.22
CA GLU A 19 4.07 8.59 2.32
C GLU A 19 2.53 8.53 2.33
N PHE A 20 1.93 7.73 1.44
CA PHE A 20 0.48 7.55 1.38
C PHE A 20 -0.09 7.01 2.69
N ILE A 21 0.54 5.96 3.25
CA ILE A 21 0.16 5.37 4.55
C ILE A 21 0.34 6.37 5.68
N THR A 22 1.42 7.17 5.65
CA THR A 22 1.71 8.19 6.66
C THR A 22 0.72 9.35 6.62
N ARG A 23 0.26 9.73 5.41
CA ARG A 23 -0.70 10.83 5.20
C ARG A 23 -2.15 10.43 5.47
N GLU A 24 -2.54 9.21 5.12
CA GLU A 24 -3.85 8.63 5.51
C GLU A 24 -3.88 8.21 6.99
N GLY A 25 -2.71 8.05 7.61
CA GLY A 25 -2.55 7.62 8.99
C GLY A 25 -2.89 8.71 10.00
N THR A 26 -4.17 8.84 10.36
CA THR A 26 -4.60 9.55 11.56
C THR A 26 -4.09 8.92 12.86
N GLU A 27 -3.45 7.75 12.82
CA GLU A 27 -3.15 7.01 14.02
C GLU A 27 -2.08 5.97 13.71
N TYR A 28 -0.82 6.28 14.06
CA TYR A 28 0.17 5.26 14.44
C TYR A 28 -0.31 4.64 15.77
N GLY A 29 -1.50 4.03 15.79
CA GLY A 29 -2.15 3.58 17.02
C GLY A 29 -2.52 2.12 16.95
N ALA A 30 -1.90 1.38 17.86
CA ALA A 30 -2.50 0.39 18.74
C ALA A 30 -3.29 -0.79 18.12
N ARG A 31 -3.23 -1.02 16.81
CA ARG A 31 -3.72 -2.25 16.18
C ARG A 31 -2.64 -2.81 15.28
N ASP A 32 -2.34 -4.10 15.47
CA ASP A 32 -1.22 -4.93 15.04
C ASP A 32 -0.92 -5.03 13.53
N TYR A 33 -1.17 -3.99 12.73
CA TYR A 33 -0.72 -3.95 11.34
C TYR A 33 0.60 -3.21 11.25
N SER A 34 1.66 -3.97 11.02
CA SER A 34 2.99 -3.43 10.70
C SER A 34 2.93 -2.58 9.43
N LEU A 35 3.87 -1.64 9.30
CA LEU A 35 4.03 -0.83 8.09
C LEU A 35 4.10 -1.71 6.83
N GLU A 36 4.78 -2.86 6.92
CA GLU A 36 4.88 -3.86 5.84
C GLU A 36 3.53 -4.44 5.42
N GLU A 37 2.64 -4.75 6.35
CA GLU A 37 1.29 -5.27 6.04
C GLU A 37 0.48 -4.25 5.23
N LYS A 38 0.56 -2.98 5.62
CA LYS A 38 -0.08 -1.89 4.85
C LYS A 38 0.55 -1.70 3.48
N VAL A 39 1.88 -1.84 3.37
CA VAL A 39 2.57 -1.78 2.07
C VAL A 39 2.05 -2.89 1.15
N LEU A 40 1.96 -4.13 1.64
CA LEU A 40 1.40 -5.26 0.88
C LEU A 40 -0.05 -5.01 0.45
N GLN A 41 -0.87 -4.45 1.35
CA GLN A 41 -2.25 -4.11 1.03
C GLN A 41 -2.35 -3.05 -0.08
N VAL A 42 -1.49 -2.02 -0.06
CA VAL A 42 -1.45 -1.00 -1.12
C VAL A 42 -0.92 -1.60 -2.44
N MET A 43 0.07 -2.51 -2.38
CA MET A 43 0.56 -3.22 -3.55
C MET A 43 -0.56 -4.04 -4.22
N SER A 44 -1.32 -4.84 -3.46
CA SER A 44 -2.46 -5.57 -4.04
C SER A 44 -3.54 -4.66 -4.60
N GLN A 45 -3.77 -3.48 -4.00
CA GLN A 45 -4.69 -2.49 -4.58
C GLN A 45 -4.17 -1.87 -5.88
N LEU A 46 -2.86 -1.66 -6.00
CA LEU A 46 -2.20 -1.23 -7.24
C LEU A 46 -2.35 -2.29 -8.34
N GLU A 47 -2.20 -3.57 -8.00
CA GLU A 47 -2.39 -4.70 -8.92
C GLU A 47 -3.85 -4.82 -9.38
N ARG A 48 -4.81 -4.66 -8.45
CA ARG A 48 -6.25 -4.65 -8.76
C ARG A 48 -6.69 -3.43 -9.55
N GLY A 49 -5.90 -2.35 -9.54
CA GLY A 49 -6.25 -1.07 -10.15
C GLY A 49 -7.21 -0.22 -9.32
N ASP A 50 -7.41 -0.59 -8.04
CA ASP A 50 -8.13 0.15 -7.01
C ASP A 50 -7.33 1.39 -6.57
N VAL A 51 -6.00 1.29 -6.56
CA VAL A 51 -5.06 2.41 -6.40
C VAL A 51 -4.33 2.62 -7.71
N ILE A 52 -4.10 3.88 -8.06
CA ILE A 52 -3.31 4.28 -9.23
C ILE A 52 -2.20 5.23 -8.80
N ILE A 53 -1.09 5.19 -9.53
CA ILE A 53 -0.01 6.15 -9.35
C ILE A 53 -0.26 7.30 -10.32
N ASP A 54 -0.42 8.50 -9.78
CA ASP A 54 -0.48 9.73 -10.53
C ASP A 54 0.86 10.46 -10.41
N TYR A 55 1.53 10.57 -11.55
CA TYR A 55 2.75 11.35 -11.69
C TYR A 55 2.42 12.75 -12.17
N ASP A 56 2.90 13.75 -11.43
CA ASP A 56 2.83 15.16 -11.80
C ASP A 56 4.13 15.56 -12.52
N PRO A 57 4.10 15.80 -13.85
CA PRO A 57 5.29 16.14 -14.61
C PRO A 57 5.80 17.57 -14.33
N ASP A 58 4.93 18.47 -13.87
CA ASP A 58 5.29 19.85 -13.55
C ASP A 58 6.15 19.91 -12.27
N SER A 59 5.80 19.14 -11.26
CA SER A 59 6.50 19.07 -9.97
C SER A 59 7.49 17.89 -9.89
N GLY A 60 7.44 16.97 -10.86
CA GLY A 60 8.22 15.73 -10.85
C GLY A 60 7.87 14.79 -9.69
N THR A 61 6.66 14.89 -9.14
CA THR A 61 6.25 14.18 -7.92
C THR A 61 5.28 13.04 -8.26
N CYS A 62 5.41 11.92 -7.56
CA CYS A 62 4.49 10.78 -7.70
C CYS A 62 3.55 10.73 -6.50
N ASN A 63 2.27 10.47 -6.74
CA ASN A 63 1.26 10.39 -5.70
C ASN A 63 0.36 9.18 -5.92
N LEU A 64 -0.19 8.63 -4.84
CA LEU A 64 -1.14 7.51 -4.92
C LEU A 64 -2.57 8.03 -4.79
N LEU A 65 -3.44 7.61 -5.71
CA LEU A 65 -4.85 7.96 -5.71
C LEU A 65 -5.71 6.69 -5.69
N GLN A 66 -6.64 6.61 -4.75
CA GLN A 66 -7.68 5.57 -4.73
C GLN A 66 -8.80 5.92 -5.71
N LYS A 67 -9.24 4.93 -6.50
CA LYS A 67 -10.20 5.15 -7.59
C LYS A 67 -11.67 5.18 -7.17
N HIS A 68 -12.05 4.79 -5.95
CA HIS A 68 -13.44 4.91 -5.53
C HIS A 68 -13.65 4.90 -4.00
N PRO A 69 -14.74 5.54 -3.50
CA PRO A 69 -14.92 5.90 -2.10
C PRO A 69 -15.77 4.90 -1.32
N ALA A 70 -15.56 4.92 0.01
CA ALA A 70 -16.39 4.32 1.05
C ALA A 70 -16.36 2.79 1.16
N GLY A 71 -15.58 2.29 2.13
CA GLY A 71 -16.07 1.18 2.95
C GLY A 71 -15.14 -0.01 3.19
N SER A 72 -13.98 -0.11 2.54
CA SER A 72 -13.06 -1.21 2.88
C SER A 72 -12.14 -0.81 4.04
N GLY A 73 -12.73 -0.80 5.24
CA GLY A 73 -11.97 -1.21 6.43
C GLY A 73 -11.34 -2.57 6.17
N PRO A 74 -10.24 -2.93 6.86
CA PRO A 74 -9.34 -4.00 6.45
C PRO A 74 -10.14 -5.24 6.07
N GLU A 75 -10.24 -5.51 4.76
CA GLU A 75 -10.66 -6.82 4.28
C GLU A 75 -9.75 -7.78 5.02
N SER A 76 -10.38 -8.66 5.78
CA SER A 76 -9.72 -9.63 6.62
C SER A 76 -8.81 -10.48 5.75
N VAL A 77 -7.56 -10.05 5.57
CA VAL A 77 -6.52 -10.92 5.08
C VAL A 77 -6.35 -11.92 6.22
N ALA A 78 -6.95 -13.09 6.03
CA ALA A 78 -6.55 -14.26 6.78
C ALA A 78 -5.06 -14.42 6.47
N VAL A 79 -4.22 -13.97 7.42
CA VAL A 79 -2.83 -14.41 7.48
C VAL A 79 -2.92 -15.93 7.51
N ALA A 80 -2.59 -16.57 6.39
CA ALA A 80 -2.25 -17.97 6.41
C ALA A 80 -1.02 -18.04 7.32
N GLY A 81 -1.26 -18.44 8.57
CA GLY A 81 -0.22 -18.90 9.45
C GLY A 81 0.39 -20.12 8.80
N ASP A 82 1.41 -19.90 7.97
CA ASP A 82 2.26 -20.98 7.51
C ASP A 82 3.33 -21.21 8.57
N ASP A 83 3.11 -22.31 9.27
CA ASP A 83 4.12 -23.20 9.83
C ASP A 83 4.69 -22.88 11.23
N GLU A 84 3.82 -23.01 12.24
CA GLU A 84 4.24 -23.66 13.48
C GLU A 84 4.20 -25.17 13.23
N GLN A 85 5.33 -25.82 12.86
CA GLN A 85 5.66 -27.19 13.27
C GLN A 85 7.14 -27.52 13.04
N ALA A 86 7.95 -27.47 14.11
CA ALA A 86 8.92 -28.53 14.39
C ALA A 86 9.37 -28.42 15.85
N THR A 87 8.64 -29.15 16.69
CA THR A 87 9.16 -29.72 17.92
C THR A 87 10.45 -30.50 17.64
N GLU A 88 11.48 -30.30 18.45
CA GLU A 88 12.27 -31.33 19.16
C GLU A 88 13.30 -30.67 20.09
#